data_AF-A0A8J1YP85-F1
#
_entry.id   AF-A0A8J1YP85-F1
#
_cell.length_a   1.000
_cell.length_b   1.000
_cell.length_c   1.000
_cell.angle_alpha   90.00
_cell.angle_beta   90.00
_cell.angle_gamma   90.00
#
_symmetry.space_group_name_H-M   'P 1'
#
loop_
_entity.id
_entity.type
_entity.pdbx_description
1 polymer ?
#
loop_
_entity_poly.entity_id
_entity_poly.type
_entity_poly.pdbx_seq_one_letter_code
_entity_poly.pdbx_strand_id
1 'polypeptide(L)'
;MRSTVLRLASASASLPLSVTQASAQLIPPIPLYRRLLRAHRHLQADMRYMGDSYVRSEFRLTRSTDNPLHIIGFLSQWKMYLDELLDRKGDWKGRKLDQEAFETLSPEQVGQLYELMHASKEIWKSPEQLEEEAENLESSMNAEPGQKLP
;
A
#
# COMPACT_ATOMS: atom_id res chain seq x y z
N MET A 1 32.19 34.90 23.45
CA MET A 1 31.72 33.55 23.83
C MET A 1 30.46 33.26 23.01
N ARG A 2 30.48 32.21 22.17
CA ARG A 2 29.37 31.86 21.26
C ARG A 2 28.49 30.81 21.96
N SER A 3 27.24 31.14 22.29
CA SER A 3 26.28 30.20 22.87
C SER A 3 25.47 29.53 21.78
N THR A 4 25.79 28.27 21.50
CA THR A 4 25.02 27.35 20.65
C THR A 4 23.79 26.89 21.40
N VAL A 5 22.58 27.21 20.92
CA VAL A 5 21.34 26.61 21.42
C VAL A 5 21.12 25.31 20.67
N LEU A 6 21.26 24.19 21.36
CA LEU A 6 20.86 22.87 20.87
C LEU A 6 19.33 22.84 20.77
N ARG A 7 18.81 22.69 19.54
CA ARG A 7 17.39 22.50 19.28
C ARG A 7 17.07 21.03 19.53
N LEU A 8 16.44 20.73 20.67
CA LEU A 8 15.97 19.39 21.01
C LEU A 8 14.87 18.99 19.99
N ALA A 9 15.01 17.82 19.37
CA ALA A 9 14.00 17.27 18.49
C ALA A 9 12.72 17.00 19.30
N SER A 10 11.63 17.68 18.92
CA SER A 10 10.30 17.37 19.41
C SER A 10 9.87 16.04 18.78
N ALA A 11 9.81 14.99 19.58
CA ALA A 11 9.06 13.79 19.25
C ALA A 11 7.59 14.21 19.00
N SER A 12 7.10 14.00 17.78
CA SER A 12 5.74 14.35 17.37
C SER A 12 4.72 13.46 18.08
N ALA A 13 4.38 13.77 19.33
CA ALA A 13 3.11 13.38 19.90
C ALA A 13 2.10 14.47 19.55
N SER A 14 1.17 14.19 18.64
CA SER A 14 -0.08 14.96 18.53
C SER A 14 -1.26 14.04 18.78
N LEU A 15 -1.70 13.99 20.04
CA LEU A 15 -3.03 13.54 20.45
C LEU A 15 -4.10 14.51 19.89
N PRO A 16 -5.38 14.10 19.82
CA PRO A 16 -6.20 14.20 18.62
C PRO A 16 -6.56 15.64 18.29
N LEU A 17 -6.44 15.98 16.99
CA LEU A 17 -7.16 17.11 16.41
C LEU A 17 -8.62 17.01 16.85
N SER A 18 -9.17 18.07 17.44
CA SER A 18 -10.63 18.16 17.65
C SER A 18 -11.32 17.80 16.33
N VAL A 19 -12.39 17.02 16.37
CA VAL A 19 -13.15 16.57 15.20
C VAL A 19 -13.44 17.74 14.24
N THR A 20 -13.73 18.92 14.79
CA THR A 20 -13.98 20.16 14.05
C THR A 20 -12.74 20.72 13.35
N GLN A 21 -11.56 20.55 13.94
CA GLN A 21 -10.29 20.99 13.35
C GLN A 21 -9.78 20.00 12.30
N ALA A 22 -9.99 18.70 12.53
CA ALA A 22 -9.71 17.67 11.54
C ALA A 22 -10.61 17.85 10.30
N SER A 23 -11.91 18.10 10.50
CA SER A 23 -12.86 18.30 9.39
C SER A 23 -12.57 19.54 8.53
N ALA A 24 -11.99 20.59 9.11
CA ALA A 24 -11.60 21.79 8.37
C ALA A 24 -10.52 21.55 7.31
N GLN A 25 -9.72 20.47 7.45
CA GLN A 25 -8.72 20.08 6.44
C GLN A 25 -9.23 19.04 5.44
N LEU A 26 -10.46 18.54 5.61
CA LEU A 26 -11.02 17.51 4.75
C LEU A 26 -11.59 18.09 3.46
N ILE A 27 -11.40 17.34 2.39
CA ILE A 27 -12.07 17.60 1.12
C ILE A 27 -13.45 16.92 1.18
N PRO A 28 -14.55 17.59 0.79
CA PRO A 28 -15.86 16.95 0.79
C PRO A 28 -15.88 15.71 -0.13
N PRO A 29 -16.77 14.72 0.11
CA PRO A 29 -16.70 13.40 -0.55
C PRO A 29 -16.74 13.46 -2.08
N ILE A 30 -17.67 14.21 -2.66
CA ILE A 30 -17.83 14.29 -4.13
C ILE A 30 -16.62 14.99 -4.79
N PRO A 31 -16.14 16.15 -4.31
CA PRO A 31 -14.89 16.73 -4.77
C PRO A 31 -13.69 15.79 -4.66
N LEU A 32 -13.54 15.08 -3.53
CA LEU A 32 -12.43 14.15 -3.31
C LEU A 32 -12.45 13.00 -4.32
N TYR A 33 -13.61 12.35 -4.47
CA TYR A 33 -13.85 11.31 -5.46
C TYR A 33 -13.45 11.73 -6.88
N ARG A 34 -13.90 12.92 -7.31
CA ARG A 34 -13.57 13.45 -8.64
C ARG A 34 -12.07 13.74 -8.80
N ARG A 35 -11.40 14.22 -7.74
CA ARG A 35 -9.96 14.50 -7.77
C ARG A 35 -9.14 13.21 -7.88
N LEU A 36 -9.51 12.17 -7.14
CA LEU A 36 -8.88 10.84 -7.22
C LEU A 36 -8.93 10.28 -8.65
N LEU A 37 -10.12 10.21 -9.25
CA LEU A 37 -10.27 9.71 -10.62
C LEU A 37 -9.51 10.54 -11.66
N ARG A 38 -9.34 11.85 -11.42
CA ARG A 38 -8.51 12.70 -12.28
C ARG A 38 -7.02 12.42 -12.10
N ALA A 39 -6.58 12.21 -10.86
CA ALA A 39 -5.19 11.87 -10.54
C ALA A 39 -4.79 10.54 -11.17
N HIS A 40 -5.66 9.52 -11.11
CA HIS A 40 -5.44 8.21 -11.73
C HIS A 40 -5.18 8.26 -13.24
N ARG A 41 -5.57 9.32 -13.94
CA ARG A 41 -5.26 9.47 -15.38
C ARG A 41 -3.77 9.54 -15.69
N HIS A 42 -2.93 9.82 -14.69
CA HIS A 42 -1.48 9.85 -14.81
C HIS A 42 -0.82 8.51 -14.47
N LEU A 43 -1.57 7.53 -13.96
CA LEU A 43 -1.06 6.20 -13.66
C LEU A 43 -0.95 5.36 -14.94
N GLN A 44 -0.12 4.31 -14.87
CA GLN A 44 -0.08 3.25 -15.88
C GLN A 44 -1.46 2.60 -16.05
N ALA A 45 -1.73 2.08 -17.25
CA ALA A 45 -3.07 1.61 -17.64
C ALA A 45 -3.68 0.59 -16.66
N ASP A 46 -2.89 -0.41 -16.25
CA ASP A 46 -3.34 -1.48 -15.36
C ASP A 46 -3.61 -0.96 -13.94
N MET A 47 -2.72 -0.10 -13.42
CA MET A 47 -2.90 0.54 -12.12
C MET A 47 -4.14 1.44 -12.10
N ARG A 48 -4.37 2.19 -13.19
CA ARG A 48 -5.56 3.02 -13.33
C ARG A 48 -6.82 2.19 -13.37
N TYR A 49 -6.84 1.10 -14.16
CA TYR A 49 -8.01 0.23 -14.27
C TYR A 49 -8.43 -0.34 -12.92
N MET A 50 -7.46 -0.92 -12.20
CA MET A 50 -7.70 -1.48 -10.87
C MET A 50 -8.09 -0.41 -9.85
N GLY A 51 -7.36 0.72 -9.84
CA GLY A 51 -7.60 1.84 -8.93
C GLY A 51 -8.96 2.50 -9.13
N ASP A 52 -9.37 2.76 -10.38
CA ASP A 52 -10.68 3.36 -10.68
C ASP A 52 -11.83 2.46 -10.22
N SER A 53 -11.69 1.14 -10.40
CA SER A 53 -12.67 0.16 -9.93
C SER A 53 -12.80 0.19 -8.41
N TYR A 54 -11.67 0.18 -7.70
CA TYR A 54 -11.62 0.19 -6.25
C TYR A 54 -12.16 1.49 -5.64
N VAL A 55 -11.75 2.66 -6.15
CA VAL A 55 -12.29 3.96 -5.69
C VAL A 55 -13.80 4.01 -5.85
N ARG A 56 -14.34 3.50 -6.97
CA ARG A 56 -15.79 3.46 -7.20
C ARG A 56 -16.52 2.55 -6.22
N SER A 57 -15.97 1.37 -5.93
CA SER A 57 -16.60 0.44 -4.99
C SER A 57 -16.63 1.02 -3.59
N GLU A 58 -15.50 1.53 -3.10
CA GLU A 58 -15.38 2.07 -1.74
C GLU A 58 -16.30 3.27 -1.51
N PHE A 59 -16.28 4.27 -2.40
CA PHE A 59 -17.17 5.42 -2.28
C PHE A 59 -18.66 5.04 -2.37
N ARG A 60 -19.00 3.97 -3.08
CA ARG A 60 -20.37 3.45 -3.14
C ARG A 60 -20.76 2.76 -1.84
N LEU A 61 -19.87 1.92 -1.28
CA LEU A 61 -20.09 1.19 -0.03
C LEU A 61 -20.23 2.15 1.16
N THR A 62 -19.44 3.22 1.19
CA THR A 62 -19.44 4.20 2.29
C THR A 62 -20.53 5.26 2.15
N ARG A 63 -21.27 5.32 1.04
CA ARG A 63 -22.23 6.40 0.72
C ARG A 63 -23.32 6.61 1.78
N SER A 64 -23.76 5.55 2.44
CA SER A 64 -24.84 5.58 3.44
C SER A 64 -24.32 5.51 4.88
N THR A 65 -23.04 5.75 5.11
CA THR A 65 -22.49 5.76 6.47
C THR A 65 -22.79 7.10 7.14
N ASP A 66 -23.41 7.06 8.32
CA ASP A 66 -23.70 8.26 9.13
C ASP A 66 -22.76 8.44 10.34
N ASN A 67 -21.87 7.46 10.61
CA ASN A 67 -20.91 7.54 11.71
C ASN A 67 -19.83 8.61 11.39
N PRO A 68 -19.76 9.72 12.16
CA PRO A 68 -18.86 10.83 11.88
C PRO A 68 -17.38 10.44 11.97
N LEU A 69 -17.00 9.53 12.88
CA LEU A 69 -15.62 9.07 12.99
C LEU A 69 -15.20 8.26 11.76
N HIS A 70 -16.11 7.42 11.25
CA HIS A 70 -15.85 6.65 10.03
C HIS A 70 -15.73 7.58 8.82
N ILE A 71 -16.62 8.58 8.69
CA ILE A 71 -16.55 9.56 7.59
C ILE A 71 -15.22 10.33 7.63
N ILE A 72 -14.81 10.82 8.81
CA ILE A 72 -13.55 11.55 8.98
C ILE A 72 -12.36 10.67 8.65
N GLY A 73 -12.30 9.45 9.19
CA GLY A 73 -11.24 8.49 8.89
C GLY A 73 -11.15 8.20 7.40
N PHE A 74 -12.29 7.90 6.77
CA PHE A 74 -12.39 7.64 5.33
C PHE A 74 -11.83 8.81 4.51
N LEU A 75 -12.35 10.02 4.72
CA LEU A 75 -11.92 11.20 3.97
C LEU A 75 -10.45 11.56 4.22
N SER A 76 -9.94 11.33 5.44
CA SER A 76 -8.53 11.59 5.76
C SER A 76 -7.61 10.65 4.99
N GLN A 77 -7.90 9.35 5.00
CA GLN A 77 -7.10 8.34 4.29
C GLN A 77 -7.11 8.58 2.78
N TRP A 78 -8.28 8.85 2.19
CA TRP A 78 -8.37 9.16 0.76
C TRP A 78 -7.70 10.48 0.36
N LYS A 79 -7.69 11.47 1.25
CA LYS A 79 -6.91 12.71 1.04
C LYS A 79 -5.41 12.41 1.06
N MET A 80 -4.91 11.65 2.04
CA MET A 80 -3.50 11.26 2.09
C MET A 80 -3.07 10.50 0.83
N TYR A 81 -3.89 9.56 0.37
CA TYR A 81 -3.65 8.85 -0.89
C TYR A 81 -3.64 9.79 -2.10
N LEU A 82 -4.60 10.72 -2.19
CA LEU A 82 -4.63 11.72 -3.26
C LEU A 82 -3.36 12.58 -3.26
N ASP A 83 -2.93 13.07 -2.09
CA ASP A 83 -1.75 13.91 -1.97
C ASP A 83 -0.50 13.13 -2.45
N GLU A 84 -0.38 11.84 -2.10
CA GLU A 84 0.72 10.99 -2.59
C GLU A 84 0.69 10.77 -4.11
N LEU A 85 -0.50 10.56 -4.69
CA LEU A 85 -0.65 10.44 -6.15
C LEU A 85 -0.17 11.71 -6.88
N LEU A 86 -0.48 12.88 -6.31
CA LEU A 86 -0.11 14.18 -6.87
C LEU A 86 1.39 14.44 -6.76
N ASP A 87 1.99 14.13 -5.61
CA ASP A 87 3.43 14.31 -5.38
C ASP A 87 4.28 13.49 -6.35
N ARG A 88 3.85 12.27 -6.65
CA ARG A 88 4.56 11.35 -7.57
C ARG A 88 4.29 11.61 -9.04
N LYS A 89 3.36 12.51 -9.40
CA LYS A 89 3.02 12.87 -10.79
C LYS A 89 2.78 11.68 -11.73
N GLY A 90 2.27 10.56 -11.21
CA GLY A 90 2.02 9.34 -11.99
C GLY A 90 3.16 8.32 -12.01
N ASP A 91 4.38 8.65 -11.53
CA ASP A 91 5.45 7.65 -11.31
C ASP A 91 5.20 6.90 -9.99
N TRP A 92 4.10 6.14 -9.96
CA TRP A 92 3.76 5.32 -8.81
C TRP A 92 4.61 4.05 -8.78
N LYS A 93 5.40 3.91 -7.72
CA LYS A 93 6.20 2.72 -7.43
C LYS A 93 5.82 2.18 -6.07
N GLY A 94 5.80 0.85 -5.97
CA GLY A 94 5.57 0.15 -4.71
C GLY A 94 6.55 0.62 -3.63
N ARG A 95 6.09 0.64 -2.38
CA ARG A 95 6.92 0.85 -1.19
C ARG A 95 6.89 -0.41 -0.35
N LYS A 96 7.92 -0.58 0.48
CA LYS A 96 7.88 -1.58 1.53
C LYS A 96 6.72 -1.26 2.47
N LEU A 97 6.01 -2.30 2.90
CA LEU A 97 5.01 -2.18 3.93
C LEU A 97 5.71 -1.75 5.22
N ASP A 98 5.11 -0.78 5.92
CA ASP A 98 5.64 -0.31 7.19
C ASP A 98 5.50 -1.41 8.26
N GLN A 99 6.49 -1.52 9.14
CA GLN A 99 6.55 -2.59 10.12
C GLN A 99 5.41 -2.48 11.13
N GLU A 100 5.10 -1.26 11.59
CA GLU A 100 4.02 -1.02 12.54
C GLU A 100 2.67 -1.39 11.91
N ALA A 101 2.46 -1.00 10.64
CA ALA A 101 1.26 -1.37 9.90
C ALA A 101 1.12 -2.90 9.73
N PHE A 102 2.23 -3.62 9.47
CA PHE A 102 2.22 -5.07 9.35
C PHE A 102 1.83 -5.77 10.67
N GLU A 103 2.34 -5.28 11.80
CA GLU A 103 2.04 -5.83 13.13
C GLU A 103 0.58 -5.64 13.56
N THR A 104 -0.12 -4.67 12.96
CA THR A 104 -1.56 -4.44 13.21
C THR A 104 -2.50 -5.36 12.43
N LEU A 105 -1.99 -6.15 11.48
CA LEU A 105 -2.81 -7.03 10.66
C LEU A 105 -3.36 -8.22 11.46
N SER A 106 -4.59 -8.65 11.15
CA SER A 106 -5.14 -9.88 11.71
C SER A 106 -4.40 -11.11 11.16
N PRO A 107 -4.40 -12.26 11.87
CA PRO A 107 -3.80 -13.49 11.38
C PRO A 107 -4.31 -13.91 9.99
N GLU A 108 -5.59 -13.70 9.72
CA GLU A 108 -6.20 -13.99 8.42
C GLU A 108 -5.69 -13.06 7.33
N GLN A 109 -5.54 -11.76 7.63
CA GLN A 109 -4.98 -10.77 6.70
C GLN A 109 -3.51 -11.06 6.37
N VAL A 110 -2.73 -11.49 7.37
CA VAL A 110 -1.34 -11.94 7.17
C VAL A 110 -1.31 -13.18 6.27
N GLY A 111 -2.22 -14.14 6.48
CA GLY A 111 -2.37 -15.30 5.61
C GLY A 111 -2.67 -14.93 4.15
N GLN A 112 -3.63 -14.03 3.93
CA GLN A 112 -3.98 -13.53 2.59
C GLN A 112 -2.80 -12.82 1.92
N LEU A 113 -2.04 -12.02 2.67
CA LEU A 113 -0.86 -11.35 2.15
C LEU A 113 0.23 -12.35 1.75
N TYR A 114 0.38 -13.44 2.52
CA TYR A 114 1.31 -14.52 2.21
C TYR A 114 0.91 -15.29 0.95
N GLU A 115 -0.38 -15.61 0.78
CA GLU A 115 -0.91 -16.22 -0.44
C GLU A 115 -0.67 -15.32 -1.66
N LEU A 116 -0.96 -14.03 -1.53
CA LEU A 116 -0.71 -13.04 -2.59
C LEU A 116 0.78 -12.97 -2.96
N MET A 117 1.66 -12.95 -1.96
CA MET A 117 3.11 -12.94 -2.19
C MET A 117 3.52 -14.15 -3.04
N HIS A 118 3.08 -15.36 -2.71
CA HIS A 118 3.44 -16.56 -3.47
C HIS A 118 2.81 -16.60 -4.84
N ALA A 119 1.53 -16.27 -4.98
CA ALA A 119 0.86 -16.20 -6.27
C ALA A 119 1.56 -15.23 -7.24
N SER A 120 2.12 -14.14 -6.71
CA SER A 120 2.86 -13.18 -7.52
C SER A 120 4.23 -13.68 -7.98
N LYS A 121 4.94 -14.52 -7.20
CA LYS A 121 6.29 -14.97 -7.54
C LYS A 121 6.35 -15.70 -8.89
N GLU A 122 5.36 -16.55 -9.16
CA GLU A 122 5.31 -17.32 -10.41
C GLU A 122 5.02 -16.46 -11.63
N ILE A 123 4.35 -15.31 -11.45
CA ILE A 123 3.96 -14.40 -12.54
C ILE A 123 5.15 -13.56 -13.02
N TRP A 124 6.13 -13.30 -12.15
CA TRP A 124 7.24 -12.38 -12.43
C TRP A 124 8.55 -13.06 -12.81
N LYS A 125 8.63 -14.40 -12.84
CA LYS A 125 9.81 -15.12 -13.34
C LYS A 125 9.88 -14.99 -14.86
N SER A 126 11.06 -14.66 -15.40
CA SER A 126 11.27 -14.72 -16.86
C SER A 126 11.22 -16.17 -17.35
N PRO A 127 10.96 -16.41 -18.66
CA PRO A 127 11.02 -17.76 -19.22
C PRO A 127 12.33 -18.47 -18.91
N GLU A 128 13.45 -17.75 -18.98
CA GLU A 128 14.80 -18.27 -18.66
C GLU A 128 14.91 -18.67 -17.18
N GLN A 129 14.36 -17.89 -16.25
CA GLN A 129 14.38 -18.23 -14.82
C GLN A 129 13.51 -19.44 -14.48
N LEU A 130 12.42 -19.64 -15.23
CA LEU A 130 11.57 -20.83 -15.10
C LEU A 130 12.26 -22.08 -15.64
N GLU A 131 12.97 -21.95 -16.76
CA GLU A 131 13.78 -23.03 -17.35
C GLU A 131 14.93 -23.44 -16.41
N GLU A 132 15.68 -22.47 -15.86
CA GLU A 132 16.74 -22.75 -14.89
C GLU A 132 16.22 -23.41 -13.61
N GLU A 133 15.06 -23.01 -13.11
CA GLU A 133 14.45 -23.62 -11.92
C GLU A 133 13.92 -25.03 -12.21
N ALA A 134 13.36 -25.27 -13.40
CA ALA A 134 12.94 -26.59 -13.84
C ALA A 134 14.13 -27.55 -14.02
N GLU A 135 15.22 -27.10 -14.64
CA GLU A 135 16.45 -27.89 -14.77
C GLU A 135 17.07 -28.22 -13.40
N ASN A 136 17.08 -27.26 -12.47
CA ASN A 136 17.55 -27.48 -11.10
C ASN A 136 16.66 -28.48 -10.34
N LEU A 137 15.34 -28.43 -10.54
CA LEU A 137 14.40 -29.39 -9.95
C LEU A 137 14.59 -30.79 -10.53
N GLU A 138 14.71 -30.93 -11.85
CA GLU A 138 14.99 -32.21 -12.51
C GLU A 138 16.33 -32.80 -12.06
N SER A 139 17.37 -31.97 -11.94
CA SER A 139 18.69 -32.40 -11.47
C SER A 139 18.67 -32.80 -9.98
N SER A 140 17.81 -32.18 -9.16
CA SER A 140 17.62 -32.57 -7.75
C SER A 140 16.81 -33.87 -7.60
N MET A 141 15.87 -34.13 -8.52
CA MET A 141 15.06 -35.36 -8.53
C MET A 141 15.83 -36.55 -9.09
N ASN A 142 16.78 -36.30 -10.00
CA ASN A 142 17.69 -37.31 -10.55
C ASN A 142 18.96 -37.52 -9.70
N ALA A 143 19.19 -36.72 -8.66
CA ALA A 143 20.27 -36.95 -7.71
C ALA A 143 19.90 -38.11 -6.77
N GLU A 144 20.45 -39.30 -7.04
CA GLU A 144 20.29 -40.47 -6.17
C GLU A 144 20.71 -40.20 -4.71
N PRO A 145 19.98 -40.70 -3.71
CA PRO A 145 20.34 -40.54 -2.31
C PRO A 145 21.49 -41.50 -1.97
N GLY A 146 22.75 -41.12 -2.22
CA GLY A 146 23.80 -42.12 -2.00
C GLY A 146 25.28 -41.76 -2.09
N GLN A 147 25.71 -40.56 -2.47
CA GLN A 147 27.15 -40.28 -2.54
C GLN A 147 27.64 -39.41 -1.38
N LYS A 148 28.10 -40.09 -0.32
CA LYS A 148 29.03 -39.54 0.66
C LYS A 148 30.27 -39.00 -0.08
N LEU A 149 30.57 -37.72 0.12
CA LEU A 149 31.88 -37.18 -0.22
C LEU A 149 32.95 -37.67 0.80
N PRO A 150 34.18 -37.98 0.34
CA PRO A 150 35.30 -38.37 1.20
C PRO A 150 35.79 -37.23 2.11
#